data_AF-A0A2M8L869-F1
#
_entry.id   AF-A0A2M8L869-F1
#
_cell.length_a   1.000
_cell.length_b   1.000
_cell.length_c   1.000
_cell.angle_alpha   90.00
_cell.angle_beta   90.00
_cell.angle_gamma   90.00
#
_symmetry.space_group_name_H-M   'P 1'
#
loop_
_entity.id
_entity.type
_entity.pdbx_description
1 polymer ?
#
loop_
_entity_poly.entity_id
_entity_poly.type
_entity_poly.pdbx_seq_one_letter_code
_entity_poly.pdbx_strand_id
1 'polypeptide(L)'
;MEGINNSLPETKKYPLTKEGEKQAEKVAGVLKEAKVDFIFSSPLLRARQTAEAISEKIGIEIKFDDRLREIDLGELNNHPHAELQEFYPTQESRAKNTGHGVESGVDVRKRTEDFLEEINEKYKNKNIVIVSHGDPLQILYGAAQGIDLFDSLKGWYPLKGSLKQVYSKPLDLHRPYIDEVVLDCKCGGKMKRVPEVADCWFDSGSMPFAQFHYPFENKKLIDEEKLFPADFISEAVDQTRGWFYTLLSVSTLLGRGPSFKNVICLGHVLDKNGQKMSKSRGNVVDPMEMIKKYGADTVRWYMYIINQPGDPKRFDEKDLKEARKIFVTLANVLVFYKMFTPLEVVSRSETQVLTGFALDNVLDKWILANLNLLIKEITEGLEKYDVTTSARKIGAFILDLSQWYLRRSRERFKGDDGGARKTLRKVLVDLSKLMAPFAPFIAEHIYQELGGREQSVHLERWPEVRKEFIDEKILEDMKKARQDVSVGLDLRLKAGINVRQPLVFFETPNKFGGDLLEVIKDELNVKEVKAGKEYKLATDLTPELVQEGQARELIRTIQDLRKRKGLVPKDEIDLSVETDEEGEKFIKKVESELKKAANIKSIKFSENNGEEIKINELLLKLKIDN
;
A
#
# COMPACT_ATOMS: atom_id res chain seq x y z
N MET A 1 -40.01 21.88 -26.34
CA MET A 1 -39.54 20.78 -27.21
C MET A 1 -38.32 20.21 -26.53
N GLU A 2 -38.39 18.96 -26.08
CA GLU A 2 -37.19 18.22 -25.69
C GLU A 2 -36.22 18.22 -26.89
N GLY A 3 -34.96 18.57 -26.65
CA GLY A 3 -33.96 18.62 -27.71
C GLY A 3 -33.77 17.22 -28.28
N ILE A 4 -33.78 17.10 -29.62
CA ILE A 4 -33.40 15.87 -30.30
C ILE A 4 -31.93 16.00 -30.68
N ASN A 5 -31.13 14.98 -30.36
CA ASN A 5 -29.74 14.95 -30.79
C ASN A 5 -29.66 14.40 -32.22
N ASN A 6 -28.92 15.06 -33.12
CA ASN A 6 -28.72 14.57 -34.47
C ASN A 6 -27.38 15.06 -35.05
N SER A 7 -26.57 14.12 -35.52
CA SER A 7 -25.25 14.32 -36.12
C SER A 7 -25.15 13.78 -37.57
N LEU A 8 -26.22 13.17 -38.08
CA LEU A 8 -26.27 12.58 -39.43
C LEU A 8 -26.48 13.64 -40.53
N PRO A 9 -25.95 13.41 -41.75
CA PRO A 9 -26.35 14.18 -42.93
C PRO A 9 -27.85 13.93 -43.19
N GLU A 10 -28.60 15.00 -43.41
CA GLU A 10 -30.02 15.07 -43.06
C GLU A 10 -30.96 14.07 -43.76
N THR A 11 -31.53 13.12 -43.00
CA THR A 11 -32.83 12.50 -43.33
C THR A 11 -34.02 13.35 -42.84
N LYS A 12 -33.81 14.18 -41.81
CA LYS A 12 -34.74 15.20 -41.30
C LYS A 12 -34.00 16.53 -41.18
N LYS A 13 -34.52 17.59 -41.82
CA LYS A 13 -33.84 18.88 -41.92
C LYS A 13 -34.01 19.71 -40.66
N TYR A 14 -32.91 20.18 -40.08
CA TYR A 14 -32.91 21.01 -38.88
C TYR A 14 -32.26 22.36 -39.18
N PRO A 15 -32.96 23.29 -39.87
CA PRO A 15 -32.35 24.54 -40.31
C PRO A 15 -31.96 25.46 -39.15
N LEU A 16 -31.10 26.42 -39.47
CA LEU A 16 -30.80 27.57 -38.64
C LEU A 16 -32.10 28.33 -38.32
N THR A 17 -32.25 28.76 -37.08
CA THR A 17 -33.42 29.55 -36.68
C THR A 17 -33.25 31.01 -37.08
N LYS A 18 -34.35 31.77 -37.18
CA LYS A 18 -34.28 33.23 -37.42
C LYS A 18 -33.41 33.98 -36.40
N GLU A 19 -33.36 33.49 -35.16
CA GLU A 19 -32.48 34.05 -34.13
C GLU A 19 -31.02 33.68 -34.39
N GLY A 20 -30.76 32.44 -34.83
CA GLY A 20 -29.43 32.00 -35.28
C GLY A 20 -28.91 32.78 -36.49
N GLU A 21 -29.78 33.12 -37.44
CA GLU A 21 -29.45 33.99 -38.58
C GLU A 21 -28.96 35.37 -38.10
N LYS A 22 -29.72 36.03 -37.22
CA LYS A 22 -29.31 37.32 -36.62
C LYS A 22 -27.99 37.24 -35.87
N GLN A 23 -27.77 36.13 -35.16
CA GLN A 23 -26.51 35.88 -34.45
C GLN A 23 -25.34 35.73 -35.43
N ALA A 24 -25.52 34.98 -36.51
CA ALA A 24 -24.51 34.84 -37.57
C ALA A 24 -24.21 36.18 -38.25
N GLU A 25 -25.22 37.00 -38.54
CA GLU A 25 -25.03 38.34 -39.09
C GLU A 25 -24.22 39.26 -38.16
N LYS A 26 -24.48 39.20 -36.84
CA LYS A 26 -23.71 39.96 -35.85
C LYS A 26 -22.25 39.54 -35.82
N VAL A 27 -21.97 38.23 -35.87
CA VAL A 27 -20.62 37.69 -35.96
C VAL A 27 -19.94 38.15 -37.25
N ALA A 28 -20.66 38.13 -38.37
CA ALA A 28 -20.14 38.60 -39.66
C ALA A 28 -19.70 40.07 -39.61
N GLY A 29 -20.43 40.92 -38.89
CA GLY A 29 -20.04 42.31 -38.63
C GLY A 29 -18.68 42.43 -37.94
N VAL A 30 -18.42 41.60 -36.93
CA VAL A 30 -17.12 41.55 -36.24
C VAL A 30 -16.01 41.01 -37.15
N LEU A 31 -16.32 39.96 -37.92
CA LEU A 31 -15.36 39.31 -38.82
C LEU A 31 -14.94 40.20 -39.99
N LYS A 32 -15.78 41.14 -40.41
CA LYS A 32 -15.45 42.11 -41.47
C LYS A 32 -14.22 42.95 -41.13
N GLU A 33 -13.99 43.24 -39.85
CA GLU A 33 -12.83 44.01 -39.39
C GLU A 33 -11.58 43.12 -39.21
N ALA A 34 -11.75 41.80 -39.11
CA ALA A 34 -10.69 40.84 -38.79
C ALA A 34 -9.89 40.33 -40.00
N LYS A 35 -10.08 40.89 -41.21
CA LYS A 35 -9.39 40.49 -42.45
C LYS A 35 -9.36 38.97 -42.67
N VAL A 36 -10.53 38.34 -42.67
CA VAL A 36 -10.67 36.89 -42.88
C VAL A 36 -10.28 36.51 -44.30
N ASP A 37 -9.41 35.51 -44.46
CA ASP A 37 -8.98 34.98 -45.76
C ASP A 37 -9.84 33.78 -46.20
N PHE A 38 -10.25 32.91 -45.27
CA PHE A 38 -11.00 31.68 -45.56
C PHE A 38 -12.04 31.38 -44.48
N ILE A 39 -13.16 30.79 -44.89
CA ILE A 39 -14.15 30.18 -43.99
C ILE A 39 -14.11 28.67 -44.20
N PHE A 40 -13.87 27.91 -43.13
CA PHE A 40 -14.08 26.46 -43.10
C PHE A 40 -15.32 26.15 -42.28
N SER A 41 -16.19 25.26 -42.77
CA SER A 41 -17.43 24.93 -42.11
C SER A 41 -17.74 23.44 -42.12
N SER A 42 -18.41 22.96 -41.08
CA SER A 42 -19.04 21.66 -41.12
C SER A 42 -20.12 21.61 -42.22
N PRO A 43 -20.23 20.52 -42.99
CA PRO A 43 -21.25 20.38 -44.01
C PRO A 43 -22.69 20.19 -43.47
N LEU A 44 -22.88 19.95 -42.17
CA LEU A 44 -24.21 19.85 -41.56
C LEU A 44 -24.99 21.17 -41.69
N LEU A 45 -26.29 21.08 -41.99
CA LEU A 45 -27.11 22.21 -42.45
C LEU A 45 -27.03 23.47 -41.58
N ARG A 46 -27.07 23.35 -40.25
CA ARG A 46 -27.02 24.53 -39.36
C ARG A 46 -25.69 25.28 -39.45
N ALA A 47 -24.58 24.54 -39.41
CA ALA A 47 -23.24 25.11 -39.52
C ALA A 47 -23.01 25.68 -40.94
N ARG A 48 -23.51 24.97 -41.96
CA ARG A 48 -23.51 25.46 -43.34
C ARG A 48 -24.27 26.78 -43.47
N GLN A 49 -25.50 26.86 -42.99
CA GLN A 49 -26.31 28.09 -43.05
C GLN A 49 -25.71 29.24 -42.23
N THR A 50 -25.04 28.94 -41.11
CA THR A 50 -24.30 29.94 -40.35
C THR A 50 -23.11 30.47 -41.16
N ALA A 51 -22.35 29.59 -41.81
CA ALA A 51 -21.25 29.98 -42.68
C ALA A 51 -21.72 30.75 -43.92
N GLU A 52 -22.84 30.36 -44.53
CA GLU A 52 -23.50 31.06 -45.64
C GLU A 52 -23.89 32.49 -45.24
N ALA A 53 -24.56 32.66 -44.10
CA ALA A 53 -24.94 33.98 -43.61
C ALA A 53 -23.73 34.88 -43.28
N ILE A 54 -22.63 34.30 -42.80
CA ILE A 54 -21.36 35.02 -42.61
C ILE A 54 -20.76 35.41 -43.97
N SER A 55 -20.62 34.44 -44.86
CA SER A 55 -20.05 34.59 -46.21
C SER A 55 -20.77 35.65 -47.03
N GLU A 56 -22.10 35.70 -47.01
CA GLU A 56 -22.90 36.71 -47.72
C GLU A 56 -22.54 38.15 -47.32
N LYS A 57 -22.13 38.38 -46.06
CA LYS A 57 -21.78 39.70 -45.54
C LYS A 57 -20.31 40.08 -45.77
N ILE A 58 -19.40 39.11 -45.73
CA ILE A 58 -17.95 39.36 -45.81
C ILE A 58 -17.32 38.99 -47.17
N GLY A 59 -18.05 38.28 -48.03
CA GLY A 59 -17.64 37.95 -49.40
C GLY A 59 -16.51 36.91 -49.51
N ILE A 60 -16.41 35.99 -48.55
CA ILE A 60 -15.34 34.98 -48.48
C ILE A 60 -15.89 33.59 -48.81
N GLU A 61 -15.17 32.84 -49.66
CA GLU A 61 -15.54 31.48 -50.04
C GLU A 61 -15.56 30.52 -48.83
N ILE A 62 -16.59 29.65 -48.79
CA ILE A 62 -16.75 28.62 -47.76
C ILE A 62 -16.19 27.30 -48.28
N LYS A 63 -15.30 26.69 -47.49
CA LYS A 63 -14.79 25.34 -47.70
C LYS A 63 -15.42 24.41 -46.67
N PHE A 64 -16.07 23.34 -47.14
CA PHE A 64 -16.67 22.36 -46.24
C PHE A 64 -15.69 21.25 -45.89
N ASP A 65 -15.67 20.84 -44.62
CA ASP A 65 -14.81 19.77 -44.14
C ASP A 65 -15.56 18.84 -43.17
N ASP A 66 -15.60 17.55 -43.49
CA ASP A 66 -16.30 16.54 -42.68
C ASP A 66 -15.70 16.38 -41.28
N ARG A 67 -14.40 16.72 -41.10
CA ARG A 67 -13.73 16.66 -39.79
C ARG A 67 -14.24 17.73 -38.82
N LEU A 68 -15.07 18.69 -39.27
CA LEU A 68 -15.69 19.71 -38.43
C LEU A 68 -17.12 19.35 -38.01
N ARG A 69 -17.64 18.17 -38.36
CA ARG A 69 -19.00 17.74 -37.98
C ARG A 69 -19.14 17.57 -36.47
N GLU A 70 -20.38 17.66 -36.00
CA GLU A 70 -20.73 17.33 -34.61
C GLU A 70 -20.35 15.87 -34.32
N ILE A 71 -20.13 15.55 -33.04
CA ILE A 71 -19.87 14.20 -32.56
C ILE A 71 -20.90 13.21 -33.12
N ASP A 72 -20.43 12.12 -33.74
CA ASP A 72 -21.34 11.09 -34.24
C ASP A 72 -21.97 10.33 -33.07
N LEU A 73 -23.30 10.35 -32.99
CA LEU A 73 -24.04 9.69 -31.93
C LEU A 73 -24.44 8.25 -32.25
N GLY A 74 -23.98 7.69 -33.37
CA GLY A 74 -24.22 6.30 -33.73
C GLY A 74 -25.70 5.94 -33.70
N GLU A 75 -26.04 4.92 -32.91
CA GLU A 75 -27.41 4.43 -32.71
C GLU A 75 -28.32 5.44 -32.00
N LEU A 76 -27.75 6.42 -31.27
CA LEU A 76 -28.51 7.43 -30.50
C LEU A 76 -28.86 8.68 -31.33
N ASN A 77 -28.60 8.67 -32.64
CA ASN A 77 -29.06 9.73 -33.52
C ASN A 77 -30.59 9.76 -33.61
N ASN A 78 -31.17 10.96 -33.55
CA ASN A 78 -32.62 11.24 -33.52
C ASN A 78 -33.36 10.85 -32.22
N HIS A 79 -32.63 10.42 -31.18
CA HIS A 79 -33.18 10.18 -29.85
C HIS A 79 -33.28 11.50 -29.04
N PRO A 80 -34.18 11.57 -28.03
CA PRO A 80 -34.24 12.70 -27.10
C PRO A 80 -32.93 12.91 -26.34
N HIS A 81 -32.60 14.17 -26.02
CA HIS A 81 -31.36 14.51 -25.34
C HIS A 81 -31.22 13.86 -23.96
N ALA A 82 -32.33 13.66 -23.25
CA ALA A 82 -32.35 12.99 -21.95
C ALA A 82 -31.80 11.56 -22.03
N GLU A 83 -32.09 10.83 -23.10
CA GLU A 83 -31.64 9.45 -23.29
C GLU A 83 -30.10 9.37 -23.46
N LEU A 84 -29.50 10.36 -24.13
CA LEU A 84 -28.04 10.46 -24.19
C LEU A 84 -27.41 10.68 -22.80
N GLN A 85 -28.08 11.42 -21.92
CA GLN A 85 -27.58 11.68 -20.56
C GLN A 85 -27.66 10.45 -19.65
N GLU A 86 -28.55 9.49 -19.94
CA GLU A 86 -28.62 8.21 -19.22
C GLU A 86 -27.40 7.34 -19.50
N PHE A 87 -27.01 7.23 -20.78
CA PHE A 87 -25.82 6.47 -21.19
C PHE A 87 -24.52 7.22 -20.88
N TYR A 88 -24.54 8.55 -21.00
CA TYR A 88 -23.37 9.41 -20.84
C TYR A 88 -23.68 10.62 -19.95
N PRO A 89 -23.65 10.46 -18.62
CA PRO A 89 -24.04 11.52 -17.69
C PRO A 89 -23.07 12.72 -17.68
N THR A 90 -21.84 12.56 -18.19
CA THR A 90 -20.86 13.65 -18.27
C THR A 90 -20.15 13.66 -19.62
N GLN A 91 -19.63 14.82 -20.04
CA GLN A 91 -18.77 14.90 -21.23
C GLN A 91 -17.53 14.01 -21.08
N GLU A 92 -16.98 13.87 -19.87
CA GLU A 92 -15.85 12.97 -19.60
C GLU A 92 -16.20 11.50 -19.81
N SER A 93 -17.41 11.04 -19.43
CA SER A 93 -17.80 9.65 -19.63
C SER A 93 -17.96 9.34 -21.12
N ARG A 94 -18.55 10.26 -21.89
CA ARG A 94 -18.65 10.18 -23.36
C ARG A 94 -17.28 10.23 -24.04
N ALA A 95 -16.34 11.01 -23.49
CA ALA A 95 -14.98 11.08 -24.01
C ALA A 95 -14.19 9.77 -23.82
N LYS A 96 -14.51 8.98 -22.79
CA LYS A 96 -13.84 7.71 -22.45
C LYS A 96 -14.49 6.46 -23.05
N ASN A 97 -15.76 6.51 -23.43
CA ASN A 97 -16.57 5.33 -23.76
C ASN A 97 -17.37 5.52 -25.07
N THR A 98 -17.27 4.56 -25.99
CA THR A 98 -17.86 4.57 -27.35
C THR A 98 -18.99 3.55 -27.56
N GLY A 99 -19.68 3.16 -26.48
CA GLY A 99 -20.86 2.30 -26.57
C GLY A 99 -21.91 2.85 -27.57
N HIS A 100 -22.72 1.96 -28.14
CA HIS A 100 -23.82 2.33 -29.07
C HIS A 100 -23.35 3.02 -30.37
N GLY A 101 -22.10 2.80 -30.77
CA GLY A 101 -21.52 3.39 -31.99
C GLY A 101 -21.28 4.90 -31.91
N VAL A 102 -21.28 5.46 -30.69
CA VAL A 102 -20.98 6.89 -30.46
C VAL A 102 -19.48 7.14 -30.63
N GLU A 103 -19.12 8.15 -31.41
CA GLU A 103 -17.74 8.63 -31.58
C GLU A 103 -17.18 9.13 -30.24
N SER A 104 -15.95 8.75 -29.86
CA SER A 104 -15.36 9.25 -28.62
C SER A 104 -14.86 10.68 -28.77
N GLY A 105 -14.72 11.37 -27.63
CA GLY A 105 -13.98 12.63 -27.57
C GLY A 105 -12.52 12.52 -28.03
N VAL A 106 -11.90 11.33 -27.91
CA VAL A 106 -10.54 11.06 -28.42
C VAL A 106 -10.55 11.03 -29.95
N ASP A 107 -11.56 10.42 -30.56
CA ASP A 107 -11.71 10.37 -32.02
C ASP A 107 -12.02 11.75 -32.60
N VAL A 108 -12.92 12.51 -31.94
CA VAL A 108 -13.19 13.92 -32.30
C VAL A 108 -11.91 14.75 -32.20
N ARG A 109 -11.13 14.58 -31.14
CA ARG A 109 -9.85 15.29 -30.97
C ARG A 109 -8.89 14.97 -32.09
N LYS A 110 -8.72 13.69 -32.42
CA LYS A 110 -7.84 13.27 -33.51
C LYS A 110 -8.22 13.91 -34.84
N ARG A 111 -9.49 13.81 -35.27
CA ARG A 111 -9.90 14.38 -36.57
C ARG A 111 -9.83 15.91 -36.61
N THR A 112 -10.05 16.57 -35.48
CA THR A 112 -9.96 18.04 -35.40
C THR A 112 -8.50 18.52 -35.34
N GLU A 113 -7.60 17.75 -34.73
CA GLU A 113 -6.14 17.97 -34.79
C GLU A 113 -5.62 17.74 -36.22
N ASP A 114 -5.99 16.64 -36.88
CA ASP A 114 -5.63 16.37 -38.29
C ASP A 114 -6.09 17.53 -39.21
N PHE A 115 -7.27 18.10 -38.94
CA PHE A 115 -7.75 19.31 -39.61
C PHE A 115 -6.86 20.52 -39.33
N LEU A 116 -6.55 20.82 -38.06
CA LEU A 116 -5.69 21.95 -37.71
C LEU A 116 -4.30 21.84 -38.33
N GLU A 117 -3.69 20.66 -38.30
CA GLU A 117 -2.38 20.40 -38.89
C GLU A 117 -2.39 20.71 -40.39
N GLU A 118 -3.33 20.15 -41.14
CA GLU A 118 -3.45 20.41 -42.59
C GLU A 118 -3.66 21.91 -42.88
N ILE A 119 -4.57 22.55 -42.15
CA ILE A 119 -4.87 23.97 -42.35
C ILE A 119 -3.66 24.84 -42.01
N ASN A 120 -2.94 24.53 -40.94
CA ASN A 120 -1.72 25.23 -40.55
C ASN A 120 -0.60 25.08 -41.57
N GLU A 121 -0.43 23.89 -42.15
CA GLU A 121 0.56 23.65 -43.19
C GLU A 121 0.25 24.43 -44.47
N LYS A 122 -1.02 24.39 -44.88
CA LYS A 122 -1.48 24.92 -46.17
C LYS A 122 -1.73 26.42 -46.18
N TYR A 123 -2.14 27.01 -45.05
CA TYR A 123 -2.60 28.40 -44.97
C TYR A 123 -1.84 29.21 -43.92
N LYS A 124 -0.51 29.23 -44.02
CA LYS A 124 0.37 29.99 -43.13
C LYS A 124 0.09 31.50 -43.18
N ASN A 125 0.07 32.16 -42.02
CA ASN A 125 -0.18 33.59 -41.85
C ASN A 125 -1.53 34.08 -42.40
N LYS A 126 -2.54 33.21 -42.40
CA LYS A 126 -3.91 33.51 -42.84
C LYS A 126 -4.87 33.57 -41.67
N ASN A 127 -5.84 34.47 -41.74
CA ASN A 127 -6.93 34.53 -40.76
C ASN A 127 -8.06 33.64 -41.23
N ILE A 128 -8.36 32.62 -40.44
CA ILE A 128 -9.31 31.57 -40.81
C ILE A 128 -10.46 31.54 -39.81
N VAL A 129 -11.68 31.50 -40.33
CA VAL A 129 -12.89 31.30 -39.54
C VAL A 129 -13.30 29.84 -39.65
N ILE A 130 -13.50 29.20 -38.50
CA ILE A 130 -13.98 27.82 -38.41
C ILE A 130 -15.40 27.84 -37.84
N VAL A 131 -16.35 27.32 -38.61
CA VAL A 131 -17.77 27.23 -38.24
C VAL A 131 -18.12 25.76 -37.97
N SER A 132 -18.38 25.43 -36.72
CA SER A 132 -18.62 24.05 -36.28
C SER A 132 -19.59 24.03 -35.09
N HIS A 133 -19.67 22.92 -34.37
CA HIS A 133 -20.66 22.65 -33.32
C HIS A 133 -20.03 22.65 -31.94
N GLY A 134 -20.82 22.39 -30.91
CA GLY A 134 -20.41 22.65 -29.52
C GLY A 134 -19.22 21.82 -29.07
N ASP A 135 -19.37 20.50 -29.12
CA ASP A 135 -18.33 19.55 -28.70
C ASP A 135 -17.04 19.66 -29.56
N PRO A 136 -17.09 19.65 -30.92
CA PRO A 136 -15.88 19.77 -31.73
C PRO A 136 -15.18 21.12 -31.55
N LEU A 137 -15.89 22.25 -31.39
CA LEU A 137 -15.23 23.54 -31.15
C LEU A 137 -14.54 23.61 -29.80
N GLN A 138 -15.13 23.04 -28.74
CA GLN A 138 -14.49 22.96 -27.43
C GLN A 138 -13.19 22.14 -27.51
N ILE A 139 -13.25 20.96 -28.12
CA ILE A 139 -12.10 20.05 -28.24
C ILE A 139 -11.01 20.66 -29.13
N LEU A 140 -11.38 21.19 -30.29
CA LEU A 140 -10.49 21.89 -31.22
C LEU A 140 -9.79 23.08 -30.54
N TYR A 141 -10.51 23.85 -29.72
CA TYR A 141 -9.94 24.98 -28.97
C TYR A 141 -8.89 24.52 -27.95
N GLY A 142 -9.16 23.44 -27.22
CA GLY A 142 -8.18 22.84 -26.30
C GLY A 142 -6.94 22.34 -27.03
N ALA A 143 -7.14 21.61 -28.12
CA ALA A 143 -6.07 21.08 -28.97
C ALA A 143 -5.17 22.21 -29.51
N ALA A 144 -5.75 23.27 -30.06
CA ALA A 144 -5.02 24.41 -30.59
C ALA A 144 -4.14 25.14 -29.55
N GLN A 145 -4.42 24.99 -28.26
CA GLN A 145 -3.64 25.57 -27.16
C GLN A 145 -2.73 24.57 -26.44
N GLY A 146 -2.70 23.30 -26.86
CA GLY A 146 -1.93 22.26 -26.18
C GLY A 146 -2.51 21.82 -24.84
N ILE A 147 -3.81 22.05 -24.60
CA ILE A 147 -4.52 21.60 -23.38
C ILE A 147 -4.89 20.12 -23.55
N ASP A 148 -4.74 19.32 -22.49
CA ASP A 148 -5.19 17.92 -22.45
C ASP A 148 -6.70 17.80 -22.70
N LEU A 149 -7.15 16.66 -23.25
CA LEU A 149 -8.54 16.48 -23.66
C LEU A 149 -9.48 16.62 -22.46
N PHE A 150 -9.15 15.98 -21.34
CA PHE A 150 -10.03 15.97 -20.17
C PHE A 150 -10.08 17.33 -19.47
N ASP A 151 -8.99 18.10 -19.53
CA ASP A 151 -8.99 19.47 -19.01
C ASP A 151 -9.74 20.43 -19.93
N SER A 152 -9.67 20.23 -21.25
CA SER A 152 -10.45 20.99 -22.22
C SER A 152 -11.98 20.84 -22.00
N LEU A 153 -12.43 19.64 -21.65
CA LEU A 153 -13.85 19.35 -21.39
C LEU A 153 -14.38 20.06 -20.13
N LYS A 154 -13.52 20.37 -19.16
CA LYS A 154 -13.88 21.16 -17.96
C LYS A 154 -13.85 22.67 -18.21
N GLY A 155 -13.28 23.09 -19.34
CA GLY A 155 -13.00 24.48 -19.67
C GLY A 155 -14.13 25.16 -20.43
N TRP A 156 -13.74 25.92 -21.45
CA TRP A 156 -14.66 26.74 -22.23
C TRP A 156 -15.58 25.90 -23.14
N TYR A 157 -16.88 26.19 -23.13
CA TYR A 157 -17.85 25.68 -24.10
C TYR A 157 -18.45 26.84 -24.92
N PRO A 158 -18.56 26.71 -26.26
CA PRO A 158 -19.07 27.79 -27.11
C PRO A 158 -20.55 28.07 -26.86
N LEU A 159 -20.90 29.36 -26.77
CA LEU A 159 -22.28 29.83 -26.81
C LEU A 159 -22.74 30.02 -28.25
N LYS A 160 -24.06 29.96 -28.50
CA LYS A 160 -24.66 30.19 -29.83
C LYS A 160 -24.27 31.57 -30.36
N GLY A 161 -23.69 31.63 -31.55
CA GLY A 161 -23.23 32.88 -32.16
C GLY A 161 -22.04 33.55 -31.44
N SER A 162 -21.31 32.82 -30.61
CA SER A 162 -20.07 33.33 -30.02
C SER A 162 -18.88 33.14 -30.97
N LEU A 163 -17.93 34.06 -30.90
CA LEU A 163 -16.66 34.02 -31.62
C LEU A 163 -15.54 33.93 -30.58
N LYS A 164 -14.58 33.04 -30.80
CA LYS A 164 -13.37 32.95 -29.98
C LYS A 164 -12.14 32.83 -30.86
N GLN A 165 -11.18 33.72 -30.64
CA GLN A 165 -9.91 33.70 -31.35
C GLN A 165 -8.96 32.69 -30.70
N VAL A 166 -8.23 31.94 -31.52
CA VAL A 166 -7.20 31.00 -31.08
C VAL A 166 -6.00 31.07 -32.02
N TYR A 167 -4.80 30.89 -31.47
CA TYR A 167 -3.57 30.75 -32.26
C TYR A 167 -3.22 29.27 -32.31
N SER A 168 -3.10 28.73 -33.51
CA SER A 168 -3.15 27.30 -33.79
C SER A 168 -1.88 26.51 -33.45
N LYS A 169 -0.93 27.13 -32.74
CA LYS A 169 0.19 26.45 -32.10
C LYS A 169 0.68 27.28 -30.92
N PRO A 170 0.71 26.76 -29.68
CA PRO A 170 1.51 27.38 -28.63
C PRO A 170 2.97 27.44 -29.11
N LEU A 171 3.63 28.58 -28.90
CA LEU A 171 5.03 28.75 -29.26
C LEU A 171 5.86 27.65 -28.59
N ASP A 172 6.45 26.75 -29.36
CA ASP A 172 7.35 25.73 -28.83
C ASP A 172 8.67 26.41 -28.46
N LEU A 173 8.95 26.48 -27.16
CA LEU A 173 10.14 27.12 -26.60
C LEU A 173 11.38 26.21 -26.69
N HIS A 174 11.25 24.98 -27.20
CA HIS A 174 12.37 24.08 -27.41
C HIS A 174 13.10 24.39 -28.71
N ARG A 175 14.36 23.95 -28.76
CA ARG A 175 15.12 23.92 -30.01
C ARG A 175 14.57 22.82 -30.92
N PRO A 176 14.60 23.02 -32.26
CA PRO A 176 15.15 24.20 -32.95
C PRO A 176 14.18 25.37 -33.08
N TYR A 177 12.89 25.20 -32.77
CA TYR A 177 11.83 26.16 -33.09
C TYR A 177 12.04 27.56 -32.49
N ILE A 178 12.49 27.63 -31.25
CA ILE A 178 12.81 28.89 -30.57
C ILE A 178 13.97 29.67 -31.21
N ASP A 179 14.83 29.01 -31.99
CA ASP A 179 15.98 29.64 -32.65
C ASP A 179 15.54 30.55 -33.83
N GLU A 180 14.30 30.36 -34.33
CA GLU A 180 13.71 31.20 -35.40
C GLU A 180 13.18 32.54 -34.87
N VAL A 181 13.02 32.69 -33.55
CA VAL A 181 12.49 33.91 -32.94
C VAL A 181 13.56 35.01 -32.96
N VAL A 182 13.26 36.12 -33.64
CA VAL A 182 14.14 37.29 -33.77
C VAL A 182 13.47 38.50 -33.14
N LEU A 183 14.19 39.21 -32.28
CA LEU A 183 13.70 40.43 -31.61
C LEU A 183 14.35 41.68 -32.19
N ASP A 184 13.68 42.82 -32.07
CA ASP A 184 14.26 44.12 -32.44
C ASP A 184 15.18 44.65 -31.34
N CYS A 185 16.39 45.07 -31.71
CA CYS A 185 17.34 45.67 -30.79
C CYS A 185 17.08 47.17 -30.64
N LYS A 186 17.31 47.72 -29.45
CA LYS A 186 17.22 49.17 -29.19
C LYS A 186 18.14 50.02 -30.09
N CYS A 187 19.20 49.44 -30.66
CA CYS A 187 20.08 50.14 -31.62
C CYS A 187 19.57 50.13 -33.07
N GLY A 188 18.41 49.53 -33.35
CA GLY A 188 17.85 49.36 -34.71
C GLY A 188 18.27 48.06 -35.42
N GLY A 189 19.13 47.26 -34.80
CA GLY A 189 19.51 45.92 -35.30
C GLY A 189 18.52 44.81 -34.93
N LYS A 190 18.86 43.56 -35.27
CA LYS A 190 18.11 42.35 -34.88
C LYS A 190 18.86 41.57 -33.81
N MET A 191 18.15 41.05 -32.80
CA MET A 191 18.69 40.18 -31.75
C MET A 191 18.24 38.74 -32.01
N LYS A 192 19.20 37.81 -31.91
CA LYS A 192 18.95 36.38 -31.92
C LYS A 192 19.37 35.80 -30.56
N ARG A 193 18.68 34.74 -30.16
CA ARG A 193 19.08 33.90 -29.03
C ARG A 193 20.51 33.36 -29.24
N VAL A 194 21.21 33.12 -28.13
CA VAL A 194 22.48 32.36 -28.13
C VAL A 194 22.22 30.84 -28.26
N PRO A 195 23.07 30.07 -28.96
CA PRO A 195 22.79 28.67 -29.29
C PRO A 195 22.82 27.71 -28.09
N GLU A 196 23.42 28.13 -26.97
CA GLU A 196 23.59 27.32 -25.77
C GLU A 196 22.25 26.94 -25.13
N VAL A 197 22.28 25.83 -24.39
CA VAL A 197 21.16 25.32 -23.56
C VAL A 197 21.62 25.24 -22.12
N ALA A 198 20.66 25.25 -21.19
CA ALA A 198 20.97 25.05 -19.78
C ALA A 198 21.44 23.61 -19.51
N ASP A 199 22.24 23.44 -18.47
CA ASP A 199 22.64 22.13 -17.97
C ASP A 199 21.45 21.41 -17.30
N CYS A 200 21.33 20.08 -17.45
CA CYS A 200 20.19 19.33 -16.91
C CYS A 200 20.07 19.39 -15.37
N TRP A 201 21.17 19.68 -14.67
CA TRP A 201 21.14 19.88 -13.23
C TRP A 201 20.55 21.24 -12.84
N PHE A 202 20.63 22.25 -13.71
CA PHE A 202 19.89 23.51 -13.51
C PHE A 202 18.38 23.26 -13.54
N ASP A 203 17.91 22.45 -14.48
CA ASP A 203 16.49 22.06 -14.57
C ASP A 203 16.07 21.30 -13.30
N SER A 204 16.87 20.31 -12.89
CA SER A 204 16.61 19.51 -11.69
C SER A 204 16.64 20.36 -10.41
N GLY A 205 17.56 21.32 -10.31
CA GLY A 205 17.66 22.27 -9.19
C GLY A 205 16.53 23.30 -9.16
N SER A 206 15.93 23.60 -10.32
CA SER A 206 14.80 24.52 -10.46
C SER A 206 13.45 23.86 -10.16
N MET A 207 13.40 22.53 -10.05
CA MET A 207 12.19 21.74 -9.79
C MET A 207 11.27 22.33 -8.70
N PRO A 208 11.76 22.77 -7.51
CA PRO A 208 10.88 23.29 -6.46
C PRO A 208 10.04 24.51 -6.88
N PHE A 209 10.50 25.26 -7.88
CA PHE A 209 9.84 26.46 -8.40
C PHE A 209 9.12 26.17 -9.73
N ALA A 210 9.82 25.49 -10.64
CA ALA A 210 9.34 25.21 -11.99
C ALA A 210 8.07 24.36 -12.01
N GLN A 211 7.94 23.37 -11.11
CA GLN A 211 6.75 22.50 -11.03
C GLN A 211 5.45 23.27 -10.71
N PHE A 212 5.56 24.45 -10.11
CA PHE A 212 4.42 25.30 -9.73
C PHE A 212 4.26 26.53 -10.63
N HIS A 213 5.01 26.59 -11.73
CA HIS A 213 5.00 27.70 -12.68
C HIS A 213 5.35 29.06 -12.03
N TYR A 214 6.20 29.03 -11.00
CA TYR A 214 6.72 30.23 -10.35
C TYR A 214 7.62 31.02 -11.32
N PRO A 215 7.55 32.37 -11.36
CA PRO A 215 6.76 33.28 -10.53
C PRO A 215 5.39 33.66 -11.11
N PHE A 216 4.99 33.06 -12.24
CA PHE A 216 3.79 33.46 -12.98
C PHE A 216 2.52 32.98 -12.29
N GLU A 217 2.54 31.76 -11.78
CA GLU A 217 1.47 31.15 -11.01
C GLU A 217 1.97 30.67 -9.64
N ASN A 218 1.04 30.49 -8.69
CA ASN A 218 1.31 29.95 -7.35
C ASN A 218 2.38 30.69 -6.53
N LYS A 219 2.80 31.88 -6.98
CA LYS A 219 3.82 32.72 -6.33
C LYS A 219 3.60 32.85 -4.82
N LYS A 220 2.36 33.13 -4.41
CA LYS A 220 1.98 33.27 -3.01
C LYS A 220 2.24 32.00 -2.18
N LEU A 221 2.02 30.81 -2.74
CA LEU A 221 2.24 29.54 -2.03
C LEU A 221 3.73 29.26 -1.79
N ILE A 222 4.59 29.73 -2.69
CA ILE A 222 6.04 29.63 -2.56
C ILE A 222 6.59 30.74 -1.65
N ASP A 223 6.07 31.97 -1.77
CA ASP A 223 6.46 33.11 -0.93
C ASP A 223 6.04 32.94 0.54
N GLU A 224 4.89 32.33 0.81
CA GLU A 224 4.38 32.04 2.16
C GLU A 224 4.89 30.70 2.73
N GLU A 225 5.89 30.10 2.09
CA GLU A 225 6.53 28.85 2.52
C GLU A 225 5.59 27.64 2.67
N LYS A 226 4.54 27.55 1.86
CA LYS A 226 3.57 26.43 1.89
C LYS A 226 3.99 25.24 1.04
N LEU A 227 4.64 25.50 -0.09
CA LEU A 227 5.11 24.47 -1.03
C LEU A 227 6.65 24.37 -1.09
N PHE A 228 7.34 25.25 -0.36
CA PHE A 228 8.79 25.35 -0.29
C PHE A 228 9.18 25.93 1.08
N PRO A 229 10.25 25.47 1.75
CA PRO A 229 11.10 24.33 1.39
C PRO A 229 10.43 23.00 1.71
N ALA A 230 10.91 21.91 1.10
CA ALA A 230 10.43 20.57 1.40
C ALA A 230 10.79 20.16 2.84
N ASP A 231 9.90 19.46 3.54
CA ASP A 231 10.20 18.99 4.91
C ASP A 231 11.27 17.88 4.92
N PHE A 232 11.30 17.05 3.88
CA PHE A 232 12.16 15.88 3.79
C PHE A 232 12.52 15.53 2.34
N ILE A 233 13.74 15.05 2.13
CA ILE A 233 14.20 14.46 0.87
C ILE A 233 15.11 13.25 1.14
N SER A 234 15.08 12.24 0.26
CA SER A 234 15.93 11.06 0.39
C SER A 234 16.40 10.57 -0.97
N GLU A 235 17.71 10.50 -1.16
CA GLU A 235 18.35 9.98 -2.37
C GLU A 235 19.70 9.36 -2.04
N ALA A 236 20.28 8.65 -3.02
CA ALA A 236 21.60 8.05 -2.89
C ALA A 236 22.74 9.08 -2.71
N VAL A 237 23.85 8.62 -2.13
CA VAL A 237 25.01 9.45 -1.76
C VAL A 237 25.68 10.20 -2.91
N ASP A 238 25.55 9.71 -4.14
CA ASP A 238 26.02 10.41 -5.33
C ASP A 238 25.25 11.71 -5.61
N GLN A 239 24.01 11.84 -5.15
CA GLN A 239 23.20 13.06 -5.32
C GLN A 239 23.69 14.25 -4.47
N THR A 240 24.64 14.04 -3.55
CA THR A 240 25.28 15.14 -2.80
C THR A 240 25.99 16.15 -3.72
N ARG A 241 26.54 15.69 -4.84
CA ARG A 241 27.19 16.56 -5.85
C ARG A 241 26.27 16.98 -6.99
N GLY A 242 25.21 16.20 -7.23
CA GLY A 242 24.20 16.46 -8.23
C GLY A 242 23.02 17.23 -7.63
N TRP A 243 21.90 16.54 -7.47
CA TRP A 243 20.61 17.17 -7.22
C TRP A 243 20.55 17.97 -5.91
N PHE A 244 21.08 17.45 -4.80
CA PHE A 244 21.06 18.18 -3.52
C PHE A 244 21.81 19.50 -3.62
N TYR A 245 22.97 19.49 -4.28
CA TYR A 245 23.78 20.68 -4.49
C TYR A 245 23.04 21.71 -5.37
N THR A 246 22.45 21.28 -6.48
CA THR A 246 21.77 22.21 -7.39
C THR A 246 20.48 22.78 -6.82
N LEU A 247 19.71 21.98 -6.07
CA LEU A 247 18.55 22.46 -5.31
C LEU A 247 18.94 23.60 -4.37
N LEU A 248 20.00 23.41 -3.57
CA LEU A 248 20.49 24.43 -2.64
C LEU A 248 21.03 25.65 -3.38
N SER A 249 21.78 25.44 -4.47
CA SER A 249 22.39 26.52 -5.25
C SER A 249 21.33 27.43 -5.86
N VAL A 250 20.35 26.87 -6.58
CA VAL A 250 19.27 27.65 -7.22
C VAL A 250 18.47 28.42 -6.18
N SER A 251 18.04 27.76 -5.10
CA SER A 251 17.27 28.44 -4.05
C SER A 251 18.05 29.54 -3.34
N THR A 252 19.33 29.31 -3.04
CA THR A 252 20.20 30.33 -2.41
C THR A 252 20.38 31.53 -3.32
N LEU A 253 20.60 31.31 -4.63
CA LEU A 253 20.70 32.39 -5.61
C LEU A 253 19.40 33.19 -5.77
N LEU A 254 18.25 32.55 -5.54
CA LEU A 254 16.95 33.22 -5.47
C LEU A 254 16.65 33.88 -4.11
N GLY A 255 17.59 33.83 -3.16
CA GLY A 255 17.45 34.46 -1.84
C GLY A 255 16.49 33.73 -0.89
N ARG A 256 16.27 32.42 -1.07
CA ARG A 256 15.28 31.64 -0.32
C ARG A 256 15.86 30.65 0.70
N GLY A 257 17.18 30.51 0.76
CA GLY A 257 17.84 29.61 1.71
C GLY A 257 17.73 28.13 1.32
N PRO A 258 17.75 27.19 2.28
CA PRO A 258 17.74 25.75 2.00
C PRO A 258 16.46 25.27 1.33
N SER A 259 16.58 24.39 0.32
CA SER A 259 15.44 23.82 -0.42
C SER A 259 14.70 22.70 0.29
N PHE A 260 15.29 22.17 1.35
CA PHE A 260 14.74 21.10 2.16
C PHE A 260 15.21 21.23 3.62
N LYS A 261 14.39 20.78 4.57
CA LYS A 261 14.68 20.85 6.01
C LYS A 261 15.46 19.63 6.52
N ASN A 262 15.13 18.43 6.02
CA ASN A 262 15.76 17.17 6.39
C ASN A 262 16.21 16.39 5.16
N VAL A 263 17.38 15.75 5.22
CA VAL A 263 17.92 14.91 4.15
C VAL A 263 18.41 13.57 4.69
N ILE A 264 17.98 12.49 4.05
CA ILE A 264 18.54 11.15 4.28
C ILE A 264 19.32 10.73 3.04
N CYS A 265 20.61 10.55 3.24
CA CYS A 265 21.55 10.18 2.20
C CYS A 265 21.73 8.67 2.22
N LEU A 266 21.24 7.98 1.18
CA LEU A 266 21.23 6.52 1.13
C LEU A 266 22.57 5.96 0.64
N GLY A 267 23.03 4.89 1.29
CA GLY A 267 24.11 4.06 0.79
C GLY A 267 23.69 3.29 -0.46
N HIS A 268 24.66 2.91 -1.29
CA HIS A 268 24.37 2.13 -2.50
C HIS A 268 23.98 0.69 -2.18
N VAL A 269 23.08 0.13 -2.99
CA VAL A 269 22.82 -1.31 -3.01
C VAL A 269 23.93 -2.01 -3.80
N LEU A 270 24.51 -3.05 -3.19
CA LEU A 270 25.58 -3.87 -3.70
C LEU A 270 25.09 -5.31 -3.84
N ASP A 271 25.74 -6.11 -4.68
CA ASP A 271 25.46 -7.55 -4.73
C ASP A 271 25.86 -8.25 -3.42
N LYS A 272 25.54 -9.54 -3.31
CA LYS A 272 25.86 -10.38 -2.13
C LYS A 272 27.35 -10.43 -1.79
N ASN A 273 28.23 -10.19 -2.77
CA ASN A 273 29.69 -10.17 -2.61
C ASN A 273 30.22 -8.75 -2.31
N GLY A 274 29.35 -7.74 -2.20
CA GLY A 274 29.72 -6.35 -1.97
C GLY A 274 30.20 -5.61 -3.21
N GLN A 275 29.95 -6.13 -4.41
CA GLN A 275 30.31 -5.43 -5.65
C GLN A 275 29.17 -4.52 -6.13
N LYS A 276 29.53 -3.40 -6.77
CA LYS A 276 28.55 -2.52 -7.42
C LYS A 276 27.77 -3.31 -8.47
N MET A 277 26.44 -3.22 -8.42
CA MET A 277 25.57 -3.84 -9.42
C MET A 277 25.68 -3.10 -10.75
N SER A 278 25.80 -3.84 -11.86
CA SER A 278 25.82 -3.28 -13.21
C SER A 278 25.39 -4.31 -14.26
N LYS A 279 24.68 -3.85 -15.29
CA LYS A 279 24.21 -4.72 -16.38
C LYS A 279 25.37 -5.48 -17.05
N SER A 280 26.51 -4.82 -17.24
CA SER A 280 27.70 -5.42 -17.86
C SER A 280 28.32 -6.55 -17.04
N ARG A 281 28.19 -6.53 -15.71
CA ARG A 281 28.68 -7.60 -14.82
C ARG A 281 27.66 -8.72 -14.60
N GLY A 282 26.42 -8.57 -15.08
CA GLY A 282 25.36 -9.56 -14.89
C GLY A 282 24.95 -9.81 -13.43
N ASN A 283 25.36 -8.93 -12.50
CA ASN A 283 25.10 -9.06 -11.06
C ASN A 283 23.95 -8.17 -10.56
N VAL A 284 23.11 -7.67 -11.48
CA VAL A 284 21.94 -6.85 -11.15
C VAL A 284 20.84 -7.75 -10.61
N VAL A 285 20.20 -7.31 -9.54
CA VAL A 285 18.95 -7.90 -9.04
C VAL A 285 17.80 -7.02 -9.49
N ASP A 286 16.81 -7.60 -10.16
CA ASP A 286 15.59 -6.90 -10.52
C ASP A 286 14.64 -6.80 -9.31
N PRO A 287 14.32 -5.58 -8.83
CA PRO A 287 13.35 -5.39 -7.75
C PRO A 287 11.99 -6.02 -8.03
N MET A 288 11.53 -6.00 -9.29
CA MET A 288 10.20 -6.51 -9.66
C MET A 288 10.11 -8.03 -9.54
N GLU A 289 11.20 -8.75 -9.86
CA GLU A 289 11.28 -10.19 -9.64
C GLU A 289 11.21 -10.53 -8.15
N MET A 290 11.91 -9.75 -7.31
CA MET A 290 11.88 -9.95 -5.86
C MET A 290 10.51 -9.65 -5.27
N ILE A 291 9.85 -8.58 -5.72
CA ILE A 291 8.48 -8.23 -5.32
C ILE A 291 7.51 -9.34 -5.73
N LYS A 292 7.61 -9.87 -6.95
CA LYS A 292 6.75 -10.96 -7.42
C LYS A 292 6.94 -12.25 -6.59
N LYS A 293 8.17 -12.54 -6.16
CA LYS A 293 8.51 -13.76 -5.43
C LYS A 293 8.23 -13.69 -3.92
N TYR A 294 8.42 -12.52 -3.31
CA TYR A 294 8.40 -12.34 -1.86
C TYR A 294 7.32 -11.39 -1.35
N GLY A 295 6.70 -10.61 -2.24
CA GLY A 295 5.79 -9.52 -1.90
C GLY A 295 6.53 -8.20 -1.66
N ALA A 296 5.88 -7.09 -1.97
CA ALA A 296 6.44 -5.75 -1.83
C ALA A 296 6.86 -5.43 -0.39
N ASP A 297 6.02 -5.81 0.59
CA ASP A 297 6.29 -5.58 2.00
C ASP A 297 7.53 -6.31 2.51
N THR A 298 7.77 -7.54 2.03
CA THR A 298 8.99 -8.28 2.39
C THR A 298 10.24 -7.55 1.89
N VAL A 299 10.21 -7.04 0.66
CA VAL A 299 11.33 -6.28 0.08
C VAL A 299 11.55 -4.96 0.81
N ARG A 300 10.48 -4.21 1.10
CA ARG A 300 10.55 -2.97 1.90
C ARG A 300 11.12 -3.23 3.29
N TRP A 301 10.55 -4.21 3.99
CA TRP A 301 10.95 -4.60 5.33
C TRP A 301 12.43 -4.96 5.41
N TYR A 302 12.90 -5.78 4.47
CA TYR A 302 14.30 -6.14 4.34
C TYR A 302 15.22 -4.91 4.26
N MET A 303 14.87 -3.93 3.43
CA MET A 303 15.67 -2.70 3.27
C MET A 303 15.75 -1.88 4.57
N TYR A 304 14.70 -1.91 5.40
CA TYR A 304 14.68 -1.25 6.70
C TYR A 304 15.48 -2.00 7.76
N ILE A 305 15.43 -3.33 7.82
CA ILE A 305 16.02 -4.06 8.96
C ILE A 305 17.51 -4.38 8.80
N ILE A 306 18.06 -4.38 7.58
CA ILE A 306 19.42 -4.89 7.35
C ILE A 306 20.51 -4.02 7.99
N ASN A 307 20.51 -2.71 7.74
CA ASN A 307 21.46 -1.73 8.29
C ASN A 307 20.91 -0.31 8.14
N GLN A 308 21.63 0.67 8.70
CA GLN A 308 21.21 2.07 8.65
C GLN A 308 21.17 2.59 7.20
N PRO A 309 20.27 3.55 6.87
CA PRO A 309 20.05 3.98 5.49
C PRO A 309 21.30 4.47 4.76
N GLY A 310 22.23 5.12 5.48
CA GLY A 310 23.48 5.64 4.90
C GLY A 310 24.54 4.58 4.60
N ASP A 311 24.41 3.38 5.17
CA ASP A 311 25.36 2.30 4.94
C ASP A 311 25.08 1.59 3.61
N PRO A 312 26.11 1.16 2.86
CA PRO A 312 25.92 0.32 1.69
C PRO A 312 25.17 -0.97 2.03
N LYS A 313 24.15 -1.33 1.24
CA LYS A 313 23.32 -2.51 1.47
C LYS A 313 23.78 -3.66 0.58
N ARG A 314 24.34 -4.72 1.17
CA ARG A 314 24.64 -5.96 0.44
C ARG A 314 23.35 -6.75 0.28
N PHE A 315 22.89 -6.93 -0.95
CA PHE A 315 21.66 -7.67 -1.22
C PHE A 315 21.92 -9.18 -1.26
N ASP A 316 21.32 -9.93 -0.33
CA ASP A 316 21.24 -11.38 -0.37
C ASP A 316 19.77 -11.83 -0.30
N GLU A 317 19.33 -12.61 -1.29
CA GLU A 317 17.98 -13.19 -1.33
C GLU A 317 17.70 -14.13 -0.14
N LYS A 318 18.74 -14.71 0.48
CA LYS A 318 18.59 -15.51 1.71
C LYS A 318 18.07 -14.67 2.88
N ASP A 319 18.57 -13.45 3.02
CA ASP A 319 18.13 -12.55 4.08
C ASP A 319 16.69 -12.07 3.84
N LEU A 320 16.30 -11.93 2.57
CA LEU A 320 14.91 -11.66 2.20
C LEU A 320 13.96 -12.82 2.57
N LYS A 321 14.40 -14.07 2.39
CA LYS A 321 13.66 -15.25 2.88
C LYS A 321 13.49 -15.23 4.40
N GLU A 322 14.52 -14.81 5.13
CA GLU A 322 14.47 -14.69 6.58
C GLU A 322 13.50 -13.59 7.00
N ALA A 323 13.58 -12.41 6.38
CA ALA A 323 12.68 -11.28 6.60
C ALA A 323 11.21 -11.68 6.42
N ARG A 324 10.89 -12.54 5.45
CA ARG A 324 9.52 -13.04 5.22
C ARG A 324 8.93 -13.79 6.41
N LYS A 325 9.75 -14.46 7.23
CA LYS A 325 9.25 -15.29 8.35
C LYS A 325 8.48 -14.47 9.38
N ILE A 326 8.79 -13.18 9.54
CA ILE A 326 8.08 -12.33 10.48
C ILE A 326 6.61 -12.14 10.08
N PHE A 327 6.35 -11.97 8.79
CA PHE A 327 5.01 -11.84 8.25
C PHE A 327 4.25 -13.16 8.27
N VAL A 328 4.93 -14.29 8.05
CA VAL A 328 4.32 -15.61 8.25
C VAL A 328 3.90 -15.80 9.71
N THR A 329 4.75 -15.36 10.65
CA THR A 329 4.47 -15.43 12.09
C THR A 329 3.24 -14.60 12.45
N LEU A 330 3.16 -13.36 11.94
CA LEU A 330 2.04 -12.47 12.18
C LEU A 330 0.74 -12.96 11.52
N ALA A 331 0.81 -13.49 10.30
CA ALA A 331 -0.34 -14.10 9.63
C ALA A 331 -0.90 -15.28 10.43
N ASN A 332 -0.04 -16.12 11.01
CA ASN A 332 -0.47 -17.22 11.89
C ASN A 332 -1.16 -16.71 13.16
N VAL A 333 -0.72 -15.57 13.72
CA VAL A 333 -1.40 -14.93 14.86
C VAL A 333 -2.81 -14.47 14.47
N LEU A 334 -2.96 -13.83 13.30
CA LEU A 334 -4.26 -13.40 12.79
C LEU A 334 -5.21 -14.57 12.52
N VAL A 335 -4.72 -15.62 11.84
CA VAL A 335 -5.50 -16.84 11.58
C VAL A 335 -5.97 -17.48 12.89
N PHE A 336 -5.08 -17.57 13.89
CA PHE A 336 -5.46 -18.07 15.20
C PHE A 336 -6.55 -17.21 15.84
N TYR A 337 -6.41 -15.88 15.81
CA TYR A 337 -7.40 -14.96 16.38
C TYR A 337 -8.79 -15.16 15.74
N LYS A 338 -8.84 -15.25 14.40
CA LYS A 338 -10.09 -15.48 13.65
C LYS A 338 -10.73 -16.83 13.95
N MET A 339 -9.95 -17.86 14.24
CA MET A 339 -10.46 -19.19 14.58
C MET A 339 -11.25 -19.22 15.90
N PHE A 340 -10.93 -18.32 16.85
CA PHE A 340 -11.54 -18.29 18.18
C PHE A 340 -12.43 -17.07 18.44
N THR A 341 -12.69 -16.25 17.42
CA THR A 341 -13.54 -15.06 17.55
C THR A 341 -14.71 -15.15 16.56
N PRO A 342 -15.97 -15.20 17.05
CA PRO A 342 -17.14 -15.22 16.18
C PRO A 342 -17.21 -13.96 15.29
N LEU A 343 -17.58 -14.13 14.02
CA LEU A 343 -17.69 -13.07 13.01
C LEU A 343 -18.63 -11.92 13.43
N GLU A 344 -19.64 -12.21 14.26
CA GLU A 344 -20.67 -11.26 14.71
C GLU A 344 -20.14 -10.20 15.68
N VAL A 345 -19.00 -10.44 16.34
CA VAL A 345 -18.39 -9.50 17.31
C VAL A 345 -17.63 -8.37 16.60
N VAL A 346 -17.42 -8.46 15.29
CA VAL A 346 -16.66 -7.46 14.52
C VAL A 346 -17.59 -6.38 13.96
N SER A 347 -18.42 -5.76 14.82
CA SER A 347 -19.18 -4.58 14.42
C SER A 347 -18.28 -3.33 14.47
N ARG A 348 -18.31 -2.49 13.43
CA ARG A 348 -17.63 -1.19 13.39
C ARG A 348 -18.06 -0.24 14.54
N SER A 349 -19.15 -0.55 15.25
CA SER A 349 -19.69 0.23 16.37
C SER A 349 -19.05 -0.06 17.73
N GLU A 350 -18.42 -1.22 17.95
CA GLU A 350 -17.70 -1.52 19.21
C GLU A 350 -16.28 -0.91 19.26
N THR A 351 -15.99 0.00 18.34
CA THR A 351 -14.72 0.75 18.29
C THR A 351 -14.55 1.72 19.48
N GLN A 352 -15.59 1.91 20.27
CA GLN A 352 -15.55 2.72 21.47
C GLN A 352 -15.24 1.84 22.68
N VAL A 353 -14.08 2.08 23.27
CA VAL A 353 -13.72 1.66 24.64
C VAL A 353 -13.13 0.23 24.77
N LEU A 354 -11.90 0.02 24.27
CA LEU A 354 -10.95 -0.99 24.79
C LEU A 354 -10.27 -0.50 26.09
N THR A 355 -11.01 0.20 26.92
CA THR A 355 -10.57 0.78 28.20
C THR A 355 -11.56 0.36 29.27
N GLY A 356 -11.10 -0.24 30.37
CA GLY A 356 -12.01 -0.65 31.46
C GLY A 356 -12.55 -2.09 31.39
N PHE A 357 -11.95 -2.98 30.58
CA PHE A 357 -12.05 -4.41 30.89
C PHE A 357 -10.96 -4.78 31.91
N ALA A 358 -11.31 -5.61 32.88
CA ALA A 358 -10.36 -6.03 33.91
C ALA A 358 -9.19 -6.78 33.26
N LEU A 359 -7.98 -6.25 33.43
CA LEU A 359 -6.75 -6.96 33.09
C LEU A 359 -6.37 -7.79 34.30
N ASP A 360 -6.92 -8.99 34.40
CA ASP A 360 -6.60 -9.87 35.54
C ASP A 360 -5.34 -10.68 35.25
N ASN A 361 -5.09 -11.03 33.99
CA ASN A 361 -3.96 -11.87 33.61
C ASN A 361 -2.65 -11.08 33.41
N VAL A 362 -1.56 -11.60 33.96
CA VAL A 362 -0.22 -11.00 33.89
C VAL A 362 0.30 -10.83 32.46
N LEU A 363 -0.04 -11.74 31.53
CA LEU A 363 0.41 -11.67 30.15
C LEU A 363 -0.34 -10.60 29.35
N ASP A 364 -1.62 -10.34 29.66
CA ASP A 364 -2.36 -9.24 29.04
C ASP A 364 -1.80 -7.88 29.47
N LYS A 365 -1.51 -7.73 30.78
CA LYS A 365 -0.82 -6.54 31.31
C LYS A 365 0.52 -6.33 30.62
N TRP A 366 1.32 -7.39 30.55
CA TRP A 366 2.64 -7.34 29.92
C TRP A 366 2.58 -6.96 28.44
N ILE A 367 1.72 -7.61 27.63
CA ILE A 367 1.72 -7.35 26.18
C ILE A 367 1.22 -5.95 25.86
N LEU A 368 0.30 -5.40 26.65
CA LEU A 368 -0.17 -4.02 26.50
C LEU A 368 0.87 -3.01 26.97
N ALA A 369 1.61 -3.30 28.05
CA ALA A 369 2.76 -2.49 28.46
C ALA A 369 3.83 -2.48 27.37
N ASN A 370 4.14 -3.64 26.80
CA ASN A 370 5.14 -3.80 25.75
C ASN A 370 4.71 -3.09 24.46
N LEU A 371 3.42 -3.14 24.10
CA LEU A 371 2.87 -2.39 22.98
C LEU A 371 3.00 -0.88 23.18
N ASN A 372 2.70 -0.36 24.37
CA ASN A 372 2.80 1.08 24.62
C ASN A 372 4.25 1.56 24.66
N LEU A 373 5.17 0.76 25.19
CA LEU A 373 6.59 1.01 25.07
C LEU A 373 7.00 1.02 23.58
N LEU A 374 6.54 0.05 22.79
CA LEU A 374 6.81 0.00 21.36
C LEU A 374 6.29 1.25 20.63
N ILE A 375 5.05 1.67 20.89
CA ILE A 375 4.46 2.90 20.31
C ILE A 375 5.37 4.09 20.62
N LYS A 376 5.76 4.27 21.88
CA LYS A 376 6.65 5.35 22.31
C LYS A 376 7.96 5.32 21.54
N GLU A 377 8.64 4.18 21.53
CA GLU A 377 9.97 4.04 20.95
C GLU A 377 9.99 4.18 19.42
N ILE A 378 8.96 3.69 18.72
CA ILE A 378 8.84 3.88 17.26
C ILE A 378 8.52 5.34 16.95
N THR A 379 7.63 5.97 17.72
CA THR A 379 7.31 7.39 17.52
C THR A 379 8.58 8.23 17.67
N GLU A 380 9.32 8.07 18.76
CA GLU A 380 10.59 8.76 18.99
C GLU A 380 11.66 8.44 17.93
N GLY A 381 11.67 7.20 17.41
CA GLY A 381 12.57 6.78 16.34
C GLY A 381 12.24 7.44 15.00
N LEU A 382 10.96 7.45 14.60
CA LEU A 382 10.51 8.04 13.34
C LEU A 382 10.63 9.57 13.32
N GLU A 383 10.39 10.25 14.45
CA GLU A 383 10.66 11.69 14.60
C GLU A 383 12.14 12.04 14.38
N LYS A 384 13.03 11.05 14.54
CA LYS A 384 14.48 11.18 14.29
C LYS A 384 14.93 10.49 12.99
N TYR A 385 13.99 10.03 12.16
CA TYR A 385 14.26 9.28 10.93
C TYR A 385 15.03 7.95 11.15
N ASP A 386 15.03 7.37 12.36
CA ASP A 386 15.62 6.05 12.65
C ASP A 386 14.64 4.92 12.30
N VAL A 387 14.52 4.66 11.00
CA VAL A 387 13.66 3.61 10.44
C VAL A 387 14.17 2.20 10.76
N THR A 388 15.49 2.02 10.90
CA THR A 388 16.12 0.71 11.06
C THR A 388 15.83 0.12 12.44
N THR A 389 16.11 0.90 13.49
CA THR A 389 15.87 0.47 14.86
C THR A 389 14.37 0.28 15.08
N SER A 390 13.54 1.18 14.55
CA SER A 390 12.08 1.11 14.63
C SER A 390 11.53 -0.19 14.01
N ALA A 391 11.94 -0.52 12.77
CA ALA A 391 11.51 -1.77 12.12
C ALA A 391 11.96 -3.03 12.89
N ARG A 392 13.19 -3.04 13.40
CA ARG A 392 13.71 -4.16 14.22
C ARG A 392 12.91 -4.34 15.50
N LYS A 393 12.52 -3.26 16.18
CA LYS A 393 11.69 -3.30 17.39
C LYS A 393 10.29 -3.86 17.12
N ILE A 394 9.65 -3.45 16.02
CA ILE A 394 8.38 -4.05 15.58
C ILE A 394 8.56 -5.56 15.35
N GLY A 395 9.63 -5.98 14.65
CA GLY A 395 9.93 -7.39 14.44
C GLY A 395 10.09 -8.16 15.75
N ALA A 396 10.86 -7.63 16.71
CA ALA A 396 11.01 -8.24 18.03
C ALA A 396 9.66 -8.36 18.78
N PHE A 397 8.81 -7.34 18.69
CA PHE A 397 7.48 -7.37 19.29
C PHE A 397 6.58 -8.44 18.66
N ILE A 398 6.60 -8.63 17.35
CA ILE A 398 5.82 -9.69 16.68
C ILE A 398 6.24 -11.08 17.19
N LEU A 399 7.54 -11.30 17.43
CA LEU A 399 8.02 -12.54 18.03
C LEU A 399 7.52 -12.70 19.47
N ASP A 400 7.60 -11.64 20.28
CA ASP A 400 7.07 -11.62 21.65
C ASP A 400 5.56 -11.92 21.69
N LEU A 401 4.80 -11.29 20.80
CA LEU A 401 3.36 -11.51 20.63
C LEU A 401 3.06 -12.98 20.31
N SER A 402 3.81 -13.61 19.41
CA SER A 402 3.57 -14.99 18.99
C SER A 402 4.05 -16.01 20.01
N GLN A 403 5.30 -15.87 20.46
CA GLN A 403 6.02 -16.89 21.25
C GLN A 403 5.70 -16.82 22.74
N TRP A 404 5.43 -15.63 23.28
CA TRP A 404 5.21 -15.44 24.72
C TRP A 404 3.76 -15.14 25.03
N TYR A 405 3.12 -14.20 24.33
CA TYR A 405 1.73 -13.87 24.63
C TYR A 405 0.77 -14.95 24.11
N LEU A 406 0.73 -15.16 22.79
CA LEU A 406 -0.27 -16.00 22.15
C LEU A 406 -0.12 -17.46 22.55
N ARG A 407 1.10 -18.03 22.43
CA ARG A 407 1.38 -19.44 22.76
C ARG A 407 0.93 -19.79 24.18
N ARG A 408 1.18 -18.91 25.14
CA ARG A 408 0.83 -19.09 26.56
C ARG A 408 -0.63 -18.82 26.88
N SER A 409 -1.30 -18.04 26.04
CA SER A 409 -2.71 -17.69 26.22
C SER A 409 -3.66 -18.62 25.46
N ARG A 410 -3.18 -19.58 24.65
CA ARG A 410 -4.02 -20.41 23.77
C ARG A 410 -5.20 -21.09 24.48
N GLU A 411 -4.99 -21.63 25.68
CA GLU A 411 -6.08 -22.27 26.45
C GLU A 411 -7.17 -21.27 26.86
N ARG A 412 -6.79 -20.00 27.10
CA ARG A 412 -7.74 -18.92 27.40
C ARG A 412 -8.64 -18.62 26.20
N PHE A 413 -8.12 -18.70 24.98
CA PHE A 413 -8.92 -18.52 23.75
C PHE A 413 -9.87 -19.69 23.46
N LYS A 414 -9.57 -20.91 23.95
CA LYS A 414 -10.47 -22.06 23.84
C LYS A 414 -11.62 -22.00 24.84
N GLY A 415 -11.41 -21.37 25.99
CA GLY A 415 -12.45 -21.06 26.97
C GLY A 415 -13.23 -19.79 26.59
N ASP A 416 -14.15 -19.38 27.47
CA ASP A 416 -14.93 -18.15 27.27
C ASP A 416 -14.24 -16.89 27.84
N ASP A 417 -12.91 -16.78 27.68
CA ASP A 417 -12.16 -15.60 28.12
C ASP A 417 -12.32 -14.47 27.09
N GLY A 418 -13.26 -13.55 27.35
CA GLY A 418 -13.42 -12.33 26.55
C GLY A 418 -12.25 -11.36 26.65
N GLY A 419 -11.46 -11.38 27.73
CA GLY A 419 -10.34 -10.47 27.98
C GLY A 419 -9.15 -10.72 27.06
N ALA A 420 -8.76 -11.99 26.88
CA ALA A 420 -7.69 -12.38 25.96
C ALA A 420 -8.00 -11.98 24.51
N ARG A 421 -9.26 -12.19 24.07
CA ARG A 421 -9.74 -11.84 22.72
C ARG A 421 -9.69 -10.32 22.48
N LYS A 422 -10.18 -9.53 23.45
CA LYS A 422 -10.13 -8.05 23.37
C LYS A 422 -8.70 -7.52 23.37
N THR A 423 -7.83 -8.09 24.19
CA THR A 423 -6.41 -7.72 24.26
C THR A 423 -5.69 -8.00 22.95
N LEU A 424 -5.82 -9.21 22.40
CA LEU A 424 -5.17 -9.55 21.13
C LEU A 424 -5.68 -8.70 19.97
N ARG A 425 -7.00 -8.44 19.89
CA ARG A 425 -7.56 -7.54 18.88
C ARG A 425 -6.93 -6.15 18.97
N LYS A 426 -6.88 -5.57 20.17
CA LYS A 426 -6.25 -4.27 20.40
C LYS A 426 -4.82 -4.25 19.90
N VAL A 427 -4.03 -5.25 20.29
CA VAL A 427 -2.63 -5.36 19.91
C VAL A 427 -2.47 -5.41 18.40
N LEU A 428 -3.26 -6.24 17.72
CA LEU A 428 -3.17 -6.36 16.26
C LEU A 428 -3.60 -5.09 15.52
N VAL A 429 -4.64 -4.38 16.00
CA VAL A 429 -5.06 -3.10 15.41
C VAL A 429 -3.97 -2.04 15.57
N ASP A 430 -3.43 -1.83 16.78
CA ASP A 430 -2.39 -0.81 16.97
C ASP A 430 -1.08 -1.19 16.25
N LEU A 431 -0.74 -2.48 16.24
CA LEU A 431 0.41 -2.99 15.49
C LEU A 431 0.25 -2.74 13.98
N SER A 432 -0.96 -2.91 13.42
CA SER A 432 -1.21 -2.60 12.00
C SER A 432 -0.93 -1.13 11.69
N LYS A 433 -1.30 -0.21 12.59
CA LYS A 433 -1.01 1.23 12.44
C LYS A 433 0.49 1.51 12.48
N LEU A 434 1.21 0.90 13.42
CA LEU A 434 2.68 1.04 13.53
C LEU A 434 3.41 0.45 12.32
N MET A 435 2.87 -0.60 11.72
CA MET A 435 3.45 -1.27 10.55
C MET A 435 3.14 -0.55 9.23
N ALA A 436 2.07 0.25 9.16
CA ALA A 436 1.59 0.86 7.92
C ALA A 436 2.67 1.63 7.11
N PRO A 437 3.60 2.39 7.72
CA PRO A 437 4.69 3.04 6.98
C PRO A 437 5.73 2.05 6.41
N PHE A 438 5.90 0.88 7.04
CA PHE A 438 6.93 -0.09 6.69
C PHE A 438 6.43 -1.16 5.73
N ALA A 439 5.26 -1.75 6.02
CA ALA A 439 4.64 -2.87 5.34
C ALA A 439 3.13 -2.57 5.10
N PRO A 440 2.81 -1.65 4.17
CA PRO A 440 1.45 -1.13 3.99
C PRO A 440 0.41 -2.20 3.65
N PHE A 441 0.74 -3.18 2.80
CA PHE A 441 -0.25 -4.16 2.34
C PHE A 441 -0.65 -5.15 3.44
N ILE A 442 0.32 -5.60 4.23
CA ILE A 442 0.10 -6.51 5.36
C ILE A 442 -0.59 -5.78 6.50
N ALA A 443 -0.19 -4.54 6.78
CA ALA A 443 -0.86 -3.68 7.75
C ALA A 443 -2.34 -3.50 7.39
N GLU A 444 -2.63 -3.13 6.13
CA GLU A 444 -3.99 -2.97 5.63
C GLU A 444 -4.79 -4.29 5.73
N HIS A 445 -4.21 -5.41 5.31
CA HIS A 445 -4.88 -6.71 5.38
C HIS A 445 -5.27 -7.08 6.83
N ILE A 446 -4.35 -6.95 7.79
CA ILE A 446 -4.64 -7.23 9.20
C ILE A 446 -5.73 -6.29 9.72
N TYR A 447 -5.65 -5.00 9.39
CA TYR A 447 -6.60 -3.99 9.83
C TYR A 447 -8.02 -4.25 9.32
N GLN A 448 -8.17 -4.60 8.04
CA GLN A 448 -9.46 -4.94 7.43
C GLN A 448 -10.08 -6.20 8.05
N GLU A 449 -9.27 -7.24 8.25
CA GLU A 449 -9.70 -8.51 8.85
C GLU A 449 -10.21 -8.37 10.29
N LEU A 450 -9.81 -7.30 10.98
CA LEU A 450 -10.23 -6.98 12.35
C LEU A 450 -11.40 -5.98 12.42
N GLY A 451 -11.87 -5.49 11.27
CA GLY A 451 -12.93 -4.48 11.19
C GLY A 451 -12.52 -3.15 11.83
N GLY A 452 -11.50 -2.52 11.26
CA GLY A 452 -11.06 -1.19 11.65
C GLY A 452 -12.15 -0.11 11.60
N ARG A 453 -11.90 1.01 12.30
CA ARG A 453 -12.83 2.15 12.39
C ARG A 453 -13.00 2.84 11.05
N GLU A 454 -11.87 3.18 10.44
CA GLU A 454 -11.78 3.85 9.16
C GLU A 454 -11.79 2.82 8.02
N GLN A 455 -11.94 3.30 6.80
CA GLN A 455 -11.98 2.42 5.62
C GLN A 455 -10.63 1.80 5.28
N SER A 456 -9.53 2.32 5.84
CA SER A 456 -8.17 1.83 5.64
C SER A 456 -7.29 2.23 6.84
N VAL A 457 -6.26 1.43 7.12
CA VAL A 457 -5.27 1.77 8.16
C VAL A 457 -4.54 3.08 7.84
N HIS A 458 -4.46 3.44 6.56
CA HIS A 458 -3.78 4.65 6.10
C HIS A 458 -4.60 5.94 6.34
N LEU A 459 -5.86 5.81 6.77
CA LEU A 459 -6.72 6.92 7.18
C LEU A 459 -6.79 7.07 8.72
N GLU A 460 -6.19 6.13 9.45
CA GLU A 460 -6.17 6.16 10.91
C GLU A 460 -5.17 7.18 11.45
N ARG A 461 -5.46 7.67 12.66
CA ARG A 461 -4.47 8.43 13.43
C ARG A 461 -3.38 7.50 13.96
N TRP A 462 -2.16 8.03 14.01
CA TRP A 462 -1.05 7.38 14.68
C TRP A 462 -1.43 7.02 16.13
N PRO A 463 -1.11 5.81 16.62
CA PRO A 463 -1.50 5.39 17.95
C PRO A 463 -0.81 6.24 19.03
N GLU A 464 -1.59 6.67 20.02
CA GLU A 464 -1.09 7.46 21.14
C GLU A 464 -0.60 6.56 22.28
N VAL A 465 0.46 7.01 22.96
CA VAL A 465 0.99 6.34 24.14
C VAL A 465 0.03 6.50 25.32
N ARG A 466 -0.45 5.38 25.84
CA ARG A 466 -1.37 5.33 26.97
C ARG A 466 -0.62 4.99 28.25
N LYS A 467 -0.34 6.04 29.05
CA LYS A 467 0.51 5.97 30.26
C LYS A 467 0.00 4.96 31.28
N GLU A 468 -1.30 4.73 31.33
CA GLU A 468 -1.93 3.76 32.24
C GLU A 468 -1.50 2.30 31.97
N PHE A 469 -1.00 1.99 30.77
CA PHE A 469 -0.48 0.66 30.46
C PHE A 469 1.04 0.59 30.59
N ILE A 470 1.75 1.70 30.78
CA ILE A 470 3.20 1.66 30.99
C ILE A 470 3.47 1.23 32.44
N ASP A 471 3.68 -0.06 32.60
CA ASP A 471 4.14 -0.66 33.85
C ASP A 471 5.59 -1.12 33.64
N GLU A 472 6.54 -0.32 34.14
CA GLU A 472 7.98 -0.61 34.00
C GLU A 472 8.36 -1.89 34.77
N LYS A 473 7.67 -2.15 35.89
CA LYS A 473 7.93 -3.31 36.73
C LYS A 473 7.53 -4.60 35.99
N ILE A 474 6.36 -4.67 35.36
CA ILE A 474 5.99 -5.88 34.60
C ILE A 474 6.89 -6.11 33.39
N LEU A 475 7.35 -5.03 32.74
CA LEU A 475 8.29 -5.13 31.62
C LEU A 475 9.64 -5.68 32.07
N GLU A 476 10.16 -5.19 33.19
CA GLU A 476 11.42 -5.67 33.78
C GLU A 476 11.29 -7.11 34.31
N ASP A 477 10.22 -7.39 35.05
CA ASP A 477 9.95 -8.72 35.61
C ASP A 477 9.80 -9.76 34.49
N MET A 478 9.08 -9.45 33.40
CA MET A 478 8.96 -10.37 32.26
C MET A 478 10.28 -10.51 31.50
N LYS A 479 11.09 -9.45 31.38
CA LYS A 479 12.44 -9.57 30.80
C LYS A 479 13.31 -10.54 31.60
N LYS A 480 13.33 -10.42 32.93
CA LYS A 480 14.04 -11.35 33.83
C LYS A 480 13.48 -12.77 33.75
N ALA A 481 12.16 -12.93 33.73
CA ALA A 481 11.52 -14.24 33.60
C ALA A 481 11.93 -14.96 32.31
N ARG A 482 11.96 -14.25 31.17
CA ARG A 482 12.41 -14.81 29.89
C ARG A 482 13.89 -15.18 29.90
N GLN A 483 14.73 -14.37 30.56
CA GLN A 483 16.15 -14.69 30.74
C GLN A 483 16.32 -15.97 31.58
N ASP A 484 15.57 -16.10 32.67
CA ASP A 484 15.59 -17.27 33.54
C ASP A 484 15.12 -18.53 32.82
N VAL A 485 14.05 -18.43 32.02
CA VAL A 485 13.62 -19.53 31.14
C VAL A 485 14.73 -19.90 30.15
N SER A 486 15.40 -18.93 29.54
CA SER A 486 16.51 -19.21 28.62
C SER A 486 17.65 -19.95 29.31
N VAL A 487 18.02 -19.54 30.53
CA VAL A 487 19.06 -20.21 31.33
C VAL A 487 18.62 -21.62 31.73
N GLY A 488 17.37 -21.78 32.19
CA GLY A 488 16.84 -23.09 32.56
C GLY A 488 16.80 -24.06 31.36
N LEU A 489 16.40 -23.59 30.18
CA LEU A 489 16.42 -24.40 28.95
C LEU A 489 17.86 -24.78 28.53
N ASP A 490 18.83 -23.89 28.70
CA ASP A 490 20.25 -24.19 28.46
C ASP A 490 20.78 -25.25 29.44
N LEU A 491 20.43 -25.16 30.73
CA LEU A 491 20.76 -26.19 31.73
C LEU A 491 20.13 -27.54 31.38
N ARG A 492 18.87 -27.55 30.90
CA ARG A 492 18.20 -28.78 30.42
C ARG A 492 18.93 -29.39 29.23
N LEU A 493 19.34 -28.56 28.27
CA LEU A 493 20.07 -28.99 27.08
C LEU A 493 21.43 -29.60 27.47
N LYS A 494 22.16 -28.97 28.39
CA LYS A 494 23.43 -29.49 28.93
C LYS A 494 23.26 -30.82 29.67
N ALA A 495 22.13 -31.01 30.34
CA ALA A 495 21.78 -32.27 30.99
C ALA A 495 21.23 -33.34 30.01
N GLY A 496 21.01 -33.00 28.73
CA GLY A 496 20.42 -33.92 27.75
C GLY A 496 18.92 -34.22 27.98
N ILE A 497 18.22 -33.41 28.77
CA ILE A 497 16.83 -33.66 29.16
C ILE A 497 15.88 -32.84 28.29
N ASN A 498 15.03 -33.52 27.51
CA ASN A 498 14.02 -32.86 26.68
C ASN A 498 12.99 -32.10 27.55
N VAL A 499 12.37 -31.03 27.03
CA VAL A 499 11.43 -30.17 27.80
C VAL A 499 10.17 -30.91 28.25
N ARG A 500 9.75 -31.98 27.56
CA ARG A 500 8.52 -32.71 27.89
C ARG A 500 8.64 -33.54 29.16
N GLN A 501 9.85 -33.94 29.53
CA GLN A 501 10.15 -34.57 30.81
C GLN A 501 9.96 -33.55 31.96
N PRO A 502 8.95 -33.67 32.84
CA PRO A 502 8.84 -32.75 33.96
C PRO A 502 10.01 -32.93 34.94
N LEU A 503 10.46 -31.82 35.54
CA LEU A 503 11.53 -31.80 36.55
C LEU A 503 11.02 -31.26 37.89
N VAL A 504 11.73 -31.55 38.98
CA VAL A 504 11.27 -31.17 40.33
C VAL A 504 11.26 -29.66 40.50
N PHE A 505 12.41 -29.01 40.31
CA PHE A 505 12.50 -27.57 40.52
C PHE A 505 13.54 -26.88 39.63
N PHE A 506 13.36 -25.57 39.51
CA PHE A 506 14.35 -24.64 39.02
C PHE A 506 14.57 -23.54 40.08
N GLU A 507 15.82 -23.26 40.44
CA GLU A 507 16.21 -22.17 41.32
C GLU A 507 16.71 -20.98 40.50
N THR A 508 16.28 -19.78 40.89
CA THR A 508 16.70 -18.51 40.26
C THR A 508 17.05 -17.44 41.32
N PRO A 509 18.05 -16.57 41.06
CA PRO A 509 18.33 -15.40 41.89
C PRO A 509 17.25 -14.32 41.82
N ASN A 510 16.38 -14.35 40.82
CA ASN A 510 15.34 -13.35 40.62
C ASN A 510 14.09 -13.65 41.46
N LYS A 511 13.38 -12.60 41.87
CA LYS A 511 12.10 -12.71 42.59
C LYS A 511 10.96 -12.29 41.69
N PHE A 512 9.91 -13.11 41.64
CA PHE A 512 8.74 -12.88 40.79
C PHE A 512 7.45 -12.97 41.61
N GLY A 513 6.39 -12.31 41.11
CA GLY A 513 5.03 -12.56 41.59
C GLY A 513 4.51 -13.94 41.17
N GLY A 514 3.49 -14.44 41.86
CA GLY A 514 2.93 -15.78 41.65
C GLY A 514 2.60 -16.09 40.18
N ASP A 515 1.96 -15.15 39.48
CA ASP A 515 1.57 -15.37 38.08
C ASP A 515 2.78 -15.56 37.13
N LEU A 516 3.88 -14.83 37.36
CA LEU A 516 5.10 -14.98 36.56
C LEU A 516 5.87 -16.25 36.92
N LEU A 517 5.82 -16.68 38.18
CA LEU A 517 6.39 -17.98 38.57
C LEU A 517 5.71 -19.12 37.83
N GLU A 518 4.38 -19.08 37.66
CA GLU A 518 3.64 -20.07 36.87
C GLU A 518 4.05 -20.03 35.39
N VAL A 519 4.29 -18.84 34.82
CA VAL A 519 4.80 -18.72 33.44
C VAL A 519 6.17 -19.39 33.29
N ILE A 520 7.10 -19.14 34.22
CA ILE A 520 8.45 -19.75 34.21
C ILE A 520 8.34 -21.26 34.42
N LYS A 521 7.52 -21.69 35.37
CA LYS A 521 7.30 -23.09 35.74
C LYS A 521 6.84 -23.90 34.54
N ASP A 522 5.86 -23.38 33.81
CA ASP A 522 5.31 -24.07 32.65
C ASP A 522 6.26 -24.08 31.46
N GLU A 523 7.00 -22.98 31.21
CA GLU A 523 7.98 -22.93 30.11
C GLU A 523 9.16 -23.86 30.35
N LEU A 524 9.61 -23.93 31.60
CA LEU A 524 10.65 -24.86 32.01
C LEU A 524 10.12 -26.25 32.32
N ASN A 525 8.81 -26.49 32.28
CA ASN A 525 8.17 -27.73 32.71
C ASN A 525 8.77 -28.30 34.01
N VAL A 526 8.74 -27.49 35.06
CA VAL A 526 9.17 -27.87 36.42
C VAL A 526 7.97 -27.91 37.37
N LYS A 527 8.06 -28.59 38.51
CA LYS A 527 6.97 -28.58 39.51
C LYS A 527 7.01 -27.33 40.39
N GLU A 528 8.19 -26.75 40.59
CA GLU A 528 8.39 -25.60 41.45
C GLU A 528 9.50 -24.66 40.92
N VAL A 529 9.31 -23.36 41.08
CA VAL A 529 10.37 -22.35 40.86
C VAL A 529 10.72 -21.74 42.22
N LYS A 530 11.98 -21.89 42.64
CA LYS A 530 12.48 -21.50 43.97
C LYS A 530 13.40 -20.29 43.87
N ALA A 531 13.38 -19.46 44.92
CA ALA A 531 14.38 -18.43 45.09
C ALA A 531 15.71 -19.06 45.55
N GLY A 532 16.77 -18.85 44.79
CA GLY A 532 18.14 -19.32 45.08
C GLY A 532 19.15 -18.17 45.03
N LYS A 533 20.42 -18.48 45.29
CA LYS A 533 21.53 -17.52 45.03
C LYS A 533 22.08 -17.64 43.61
N GLU A 534 21.92 -18.81 43.00
CA GLU A 534 22.44 -19.17 41.68
C GLU A 534 21.38 -19.93 40.90
N TYR A 535 21.59 -20.06 39.59
CA TYR A 535 20.73 -20.86 38.74
C TYR A 535 21.01 -22.35 38.95
N LYS A 536 19.98 -23.11 39.34
CA LYS A 536 20.10 -24.57 39.51
C LYS A 536 18.87 -25.28 38.99
N LEU A 537 19.08 -26.40 38.31
CA LEU A 537 18.01 -27.24 37.78
C LEU A 537 18.11 -28.62 38.40
N ALA A 538 16.99 -29.14 38.91
CA ALA A 538 16.92 -30.51 39.41
C ALA A 538 16.91 -31.51 38.25
N THR A 539 18.01 -32.22 38.04
CA THR A 539 18.16 -33.21 36.96
C THR A 539 17.80 -34.63 37.37
N ASP A 540 17.69 -34.90 38.68
CA ASP A 540 17.30 -36.21 39.19
C ASP A 540 15.84 -36.51 38.85
N LEU A 541 15.60 -37.63 38.16
CA LEU A 541 14.28 -38.07 37.73
C LEU A 541 13.71 -39.10 38.70
N THR A 542 12.59 -38.78 39.35
CA THR A 542 11.84 -39.78 40.13
C THR A 542 11.03 -40.68 39.18
N PRO A 543 10.68 -41.92 39.57
CA PRO A 543 9.86 -42.81 38.75
C PRO A 543 8.54 -42.18 38.28
N GLU A 544 7.92 -41.34 39.11
CA GLU A 544 6.68 -40.63 38.78
C GLU A 544 6.90 -39.57 37.69
N LEU A 545 8.00 -38.81 37.76
CA LEU A 545 8.33 -37.82 36.73
C LEU A 545 8.64 -38.50 35.39
N VAL A 546 9.35 -39.62 35.40
CA VAL A 546 9.61 -40.40 34.17
C VAL A 546 8.30 -40.82 33.52
N GLN A 547 7.35 -41.35 34.30
CA GLN A 547 6.03 -41.75 33.80
C GLN A 547 5.24 -40.57 33.21
N GLU A 548 5.25 -39.41 33.86
CA GLU A 548 4.59 -38.21 33.33
C GLU A 548 5.27 -37.71 32.03
N GLY A 549 6.60 -37.79 31.96
CA GLY A 549 7.34 -37.48 30.73
C GLY A 549 6.97 -38.42 29.58
N GLN A 550 6.89 -39.73 29.86
CA GLN A 550 6.45 -40.74 28.90
C GLN A 550 5.02 -40.47 28.41
N ALA A 551 4.11 -40.07 29.32
CA ALA A 551 2.72 -39.78 28.98
C ALA A 551 2.63 -38.60 28.00
N ARG A 552 3.37 -37.51 28.27
CA ARG A 552 3.39 -36.32 27.41
C ARG A 552 4.00 -36.59 26.03
N GLU A 553 5.05 -37.42 25.95
CA GLU A 553 5.62 -37.83 24.67
C GLU A 553 4.62 -38.68 23.87
N LEU A 554 3.88 -39.57 24.54
CA LEU A 554 2.83 -40.38 23.92
C LEU A 554 1.69 -39.51 23.38
N ILE A 555 1.19 -38.55 24.17
CA ILE A 555 0.15 -37.59 23.75
C ILE A 555 0.60 -36.83 22.50
N ARG A 556 1.83 -36.29 22.49
CA ARG A 556 2.37 -35.57 21.33
C ARG A 556 2.36 -36.45 20.10
N THR A 557 2.81 -37.69 20.24
CA THR A 557 2.93 -38.62 19.11
C THR A 557 1.56 -38.97 18.52
N ILE A 558 0.55 -39.16 19.38
CA ILE A 558 -0.84 -39.37 18.95
C ILE A 558 -1.37 -38.12 18.24
N GLN A 559 -1.10 -36.91 18.74
CA GLN A 559 -1.51 -35.67 18.09
C GLN A 559 -0.83 -35.47 16.72
N ASP A 560 0.44 -35.84 16.60
CA ASP A 560 1.17 -35.80 15.32
C ASP A 560 0.59 -36.82 14.31
N LEU A 561 0.16 -37.99 14.78
CA LEU A 561 -0.58 -38.97 13.96
C LEU A 561 -1.95 -38.43 13.51
N ARG A 562 -2.71 -37.80 14.42
CA ARG A 562 -3.99 -37.15 14.09
C ARG A 562 -3.82 -36.11 12.98
N LYS A 563 -2.80 -35.26 13.12
CA LYS A 563 -2.49 -34.21 12.14
C LYS A 563 -2.11 -34.78 10.78
N ARG A 564 -1.31 -35.85 10.74
CA ARG A 564 -0.93 -36.54 9.48
C ARG A 564 -2.13 -37.18 8.77
N LYS A 565 -3.15 -37.60 9.52
CA LYS A 565 -4.43 -38.08 8.99
C LYS A 565 -5.42 -36.95 8.61
N GLY A 566 -5.05 -35.68 8.83
CA GLY A 566 -5.93 -34.55 8.51
C GLY A 566 -7.12 -34.37 9.47
N LEU A 567 -7.06 -34.98 10.66
CA LEU A 567 -8.12 -34.86 11.67
C LEU A 567 -8.09 -33.48 12.33
N VAL A 568 -9.27 -32.93 12.62
CA VAL A 568 -9.44 -31.68 13.37
C VAL A 568 -9.57 -31.96 14.88
N PRO A 569 -9.35 -30.96 15.77
CA PRO A 569 -9.38 -31.17 17.21
C PRO A 569 -10.70 -31.71 17.77
N LYS A 570 -11.81 -31.54 17.04
CA LYS A 570 -13.15 -32.02 17.44
C LYS A 570 -13.40 -33.50 17.10
N ASP A 571 -12.58 -34.10 16.26
CA ASP A 571 -12.78 -35.49 15.82
C ASP A 571 -12.43 -36.46 16.95
N GLU A 572 -13.31 -37.43 17.22
CA GLU A 572 -13.01 -38.54 18.12
C GLU A 572 -12.25 -39.64 17.36
N ILE A 573 -11.34 -40.34 18.04
CA ILE A 573 -10.59 -41.47 17.46
C ILE A 573 -10.66 -42.72 18.31
N ASP A 574 -10.57 -43.88 17.67
CA ASP A 574 -10.23 -45.14 18.34
C ASP A 574 -8.73 -45.42 18.15
N LEU A 575 -8.04 -45.80 19.23
CA LEU A 575 -6.59 -46.03 19.22
C LEU A 575 -6.29 -47.51 19.48
N SER A 576 -5.70 -48.19 18.50
CA SER A 576 -5.12 -49.51 18.69
C SER A 576 -3.64 -49.41 19.06
N VAL A 577 -3.25 -50.14 20.10
CA VAL A 577 -1.89 -50.16 20.64
C VAL A 577 -1.36 -51.59 20.75
N GLU A 578 -0.16 -51.83 20.22
CA GLU A 578 0.60 -53.07 20.37
C GLU A 578 1.82 -52.75 21.25
N THR A 579 1.99 -53.49 22.33
CA THR A 579 3.05 -53.29 23.33
C THR A 579 3.23 -54.55 24.18
N ASP A 580 4.33 -54.63 24.92
CA ASP A 580 4.52 -55.61 26.00
C ASP A 580 3.65 -55.34 27.24
N GLU A 581 3.67 -56.26 28.22
CA GLU A 581 2.90 -56.13 29.47
C GLU A 581 3.22 -54.86 30.26
N GLU A 582 4.46 -54.36 30.15
CA GLU A 582 4.92 -53.18 30.88
C GLU A 582 4.33 -51.90 30.29
N GLY A 583 4.32 -51.78 28.96
CA GLY A 583 3.65 -50.70 28.25
C GLY A 583 2.12 -50.74 28.38
N GLU A 584 1.51 -51.93 28.45
CA GLU A 584 0.06 -52.05 28.71
C GLU A 584 -0.31 -51.50 30.09
N LYS A 585 0.47 -51.85 31.13
CA LYS A 585 0.30 -51.29 32.49
C LYS A 585 0.47 -49.79 32.51
N PHE A 586 1.48 -49.27 31.79
CA PHE A 586 1.71 -47.84 31.67
C PHE A 586 0.51 -47.11 31.03
N ILE A 587 0.04 -47.58 29.86
CA ILE A 587 -1.08 -46.94 29.14
C ILE A 587 -2.36 -46.96 29.97
N LYS A 588 -2.67 -48.07 30.65
CA LYS A 588 -3.83 -48.15 31.56
C LYS A 588 -3.73 -47.12 32.69
N LYS A 589 -2.54 -46.85 33.20
CA LYS A 589 -2.32 -45.84 34.26
C LYS A 589 -2.57 -44.40 33.78
N VAL A 590 -2.27 -44.10 32.52
CA VAL A 590 -2.40 -42.74 31.94
C VAL A 590 -3.61 -42.59 31.01
N GLU A 591 -4.47 -43.60 30.91
CA GLU A 591 -5.58 -43.68 29.95
C GLU A 591 -6.52 -42.47 30.01
N SER A 592 -6.89 -42.02 31.21
CA SER A 592 -7.77 -40.86 31.40
C SER A 592 -7.16 -39.58 30.83
N GLU A 593 -5.85 -39.37 31.04
CA GLU A 593 -5.12 -38.22 30.52
C GLU A 593 -5.02 -38.28 28.99
N LEU A 594 -4.70 -39.47 28.43
CA LEU A 594 -4.65 -39.69 26.98
C LEU A 594 -5.98 -39.41 26.31
N LYS A 595 -7.08 -39.96 26.85
CA LYS A 595 -8.44 -39.76 26.29
C LYS A 595 -8.82 -38.30 26.26
N LYS A 596 -8.58 -37.56 27.34
CA LYS A 596 -8.89 -36.14 27.43
C LYS A 596 -7.99 -35.29 26.52
N ALA A 597 -6.69 -35.54 26.51
CA ALA A 597 -5.74 -34.70 25.78
C ALA A 597 -5.74 -34.94 24.27
N ALA A 598 -6.09 -36.15 23.82
CA ALA A 598 -6.08 -36.54 22.40
C ALA A 598 -7.47 -36.85 21.81
N ASN A 599 -8.55 -36.58 22.56
CA ASN A 599 -9.93 -36.84 22.18
C ASN A 599 -10.13 -38.29 21.69
N ILE A 600 -9.68 -39.25 22.50
CA ILE A 600 -9.74 -40.69 22.20
C ILE A 600 -11.00 -41.27 22.82
N LYS A 601 -11.80 -41.95 22.01
CA LYS A 601 -13.03 -42.64 22.41
C LYS A 601 -12.73 -43.97 23.10
N SER A 602 -11.95 -44.83 22.45
CA SER A 602 -11.52 -46.10 23.03
C SER A 602 -10.06 -46.43 22.72
N ILE A 603 -9.41 -47.16 23.63
CA ILE A 603 -8.06 -47.69 23.46
C ILE A 603 -8.18 -49.22 23.46
N LYS A 604 -7.64 -49.88 22.43
CA LYS A 604 -7.65 -51.34 22.27
C LYS A 604 -6.23 -51.86 22.20
N PHE A 605 -5.95 -52.94 22.94
CA PHE A 605 -4.66 -53.63 22.88
C PHE A 605 -4.76 -54.78 21.89
N SER A 606 -4.04 -54.69 20.77
CA SER A 606 -4.04 -55.70 19.71
C SER A 606 -2.85 -55.50 18.77
N GLU A 607 -2.38 -56.60 18.18
CA GLU A 607 -1.43 -56.55 17.07
C GLU A 607 -1.95 -55.61 15.97
N ASN A 608 -1.09 -54.70 15.51
CA ASN A 608 -1.43 -53.72 14.51
C ASN A 608 -0.29 -53.47 13.53
N ASN A 609 -0.62 -52.84 12.40
CA ASN A 609 0.34 -52.40 11.40
C ASN A 609 0.60 -50.88 11.51
N GLY A 610 0.50 -50.35 12.71
CA GLY A 610 0.69 -48.94 13.02
C GLY A 610 2.16 -48.51 13.05
N GLU A 611 2.37 -47.28 13.50
CA GLU A 611 3.70 -46.68 13.61
C GLU A 611 4.39 -47.13 14.90
N GLU A 612 5.60 -47.66 14.76
CA GLU A 612 6.44 -48.08 15.88
C GLU A 612 7.17 -46.88 16.49
N ILE A 613 7.04 -46.71 17.79
CA ILE A 613 7.53 -45.57 18.54
C ILE A 613 8.22 -46.09 19.80
N LYS A 614 9.42 -45.59 20.04
CA LYS A 614 10.18 -45.86 21.26
C LYS A 614 10.08 -44.67 22.21
N ILE A 615 9.54 -44.88 23.40
CA ILE A 615 9.45 -43.86 24.47
C ILE A 615 10.25 -44.36 25.68
N ASN A 616 11.49 -43.88 25.82
CA ASN A 616 12.49 -44.43 26.74
C ASN A 616 12.73 -45.93 26.48
N GLU A 617 12.38 -46.81 27.43
CA GLU A 617 12.51 -48.26 27.30
C GLU A 617 11.25 -48.93 26.74
N LEU A 618 10.13 -48.20 26.61
CA LEU A 618 8.87 -48.73 26.08
C LEU A 618 8.87 -48.74 24.54
N LEU A 619 8.50 -49.87 23.95
CA LEU A 619 8.25 -50.04 22.52
C LEU A 619 6.74 -50.14 22.28
N LEU A 620 6.18 -49.15 21.59
CA LEU A 620 4.75 -49.02 21.33
C LEU A 620 4.50 -48.96 19.83
N LYS A 621 3.52 -49.72 19.34
CA LYS A 621 3.00 -49.57 17.96
C LYS A 621 1.60 -48.98 18.00
N LEU A 622 1.44 -47.79 17.42
CA LEU A 622 0.21 -47.02 17.51
C LEU A 622 -0.50 -46.94 16.16
N LYS A 623 -1.80 -47.24 16.16
CA LYS A 623 -2.68 -47.09 15.00
C LYS A 623 -3.96 -46.35 15.40
N ILE A 624 -4.25 -45.27 14.69
CA ILE A 624 -5.57 -44.62 14.77
C ILE A 624 -6.52 -45.38 13.84
N ASP A 625 -7.57 -45.97 14.39
CA ASP A 625 -8.64 -46.60 13.63
C ASP A 625 -9.74 -45.57 13.31
N ASN A 626 -10.41 -45.78 12.17
CA ASN A 626 -11.45 -44.87 11.67
C ASN A 626 -12.74 -44.96 12.47
#